data_AF-A0A5J4Q5L9-F1
#
_entry.id   AF-A0A5J4Q5L9-F1
#
_cell.length_a   1.000
_cell.length_b   1.000
_cell.length_c   1.000
_cell.angle_alpha   90.00
_cell.angle_beta   90.00
_cell.angle_gamma   90.00
#
_symmetry.space_group_name_H-M   'P 1'
#
loop_
_entity.id
_entity.type
_entity.pdbx_description
1 polymer ?
#
loop_
_entity_poly.entity_id
_entity_poly.type
_entity_poly.pdbx_seq_one_letter_code
_entity_poly.pdbx_strand_id
1 'polypeptide(L)'
;ELLLNKTVTQGNGFANALRLRMYLRFIDADIEKDSYIAKIKTLVDAEQFFTGDVKFDSYSDEADKRNPWYSANKVSLATNHTASYPIVSYMLATNDPRIDYSFEKAANTSEYAGELPGSKTELTSKKNADYSALKYYPTKPVYFFTQSELQFLLAEVYLRFNSDDAKAKAAYEAAIDADFAARGMSGSSSLYADGMLAWASAPNDESKLTLIYMQKWVALCYMDHMEAWSEIRRTDCPKLSDRSANEINGNSTLYTSGELISPMRNGFGAGTIVKRMFFPLTARQLNTNTPGAVPATTPVWWDKK
;
A
#
# COMPACT_ATOMS: atom_id res chain seq x y z
N GLU A 1 2.10 -1.61 27.36
CA GLU A 1 2.68 -2.77 26.66
C GLU A 1 2.10 -2.81 25.27
N LEU A 2 0.76 -2.81 25.19
CA LEU A 2 -0.16 -2.61 24.05
C LEU A 2 0.25 -1.72 22.84
N LEU A 3 1.28 -0.87 22.97
CA LEU A 3 1.90 -0.12 21.88
C LEU A 3 3.34 0.24 22.30
N LEU A 4 4.34 -0.06 21.45
CA LEU A 4 5.76 0.34 21.60
C LEU A 4 6.45 -0.06 22.93
N ASN A 5 5.95 -1.10 23.60
CA ASN A 5 6.49 -1.60 24.88
C ASN A 5 6.64 -0.53 25.98
N LYS A 6 5.90 0.59 25.88
CA LYS A 6 6.03 1.78 26.76
C LYS A 6 7.42 2.41 26.80
N THR A 7 8.28 2.20 25.81
CA THR A 7 9.64 2.79 25.82
C THR A 7 9.65 4.16 25.15
N VAL A 8 10.31 5.14 25.80
CA VAL A 8 10.47 6.49 25.24
C VAL A 8 11.25 6.45 23.93
N THR A 9 12.25 5.58 23.82
CA THR A 9 13.04 5.40 22.59
C THR A 9 12.17 5.00 21.40
N GLN A 10 11.29 3.99 21.55
CA GLN A 10 10.37 3.61 20.47
C GLN A 10 9.35 4.71 20.17
N GLY A 11 8.88 5.43 21.20
CA GLY A 11 8.00 6.59 21.03
C GLY A 11 8.62 7.71 20.19
N ASN A 12 9.88 8.06 20.49
CA ASN A 12 10.65 9.03 19.70
C ASN A 12 10.88 8.52 18.27
N GLY A 13 11.19 7.24 18.12
CA GLY A 13 11.35 6.60 16.83
C GLY A 13 10.09 6.66 15.96
N PHE A 14 8.92 6.40 16.56
CA PHE A 14 7.64 6.52 15.87
C PHE A 14 7.34 7.98 15.48
N ALA A 15 7.59 8.94 16.37
CA ALA A 15 7.43 10.36 16.05
C ALA A 15 8.34 10.80 14.89
N ASN A 16 9.57 10.30 14.83
CA ASN A 16 10.49 10.56 13.73
C ASN A 16 10.03 9.92 12.42
N ALA A 17 9.49 8.70 12.45
CA ALA A 17 8.94 8.08 11.25
C ALA A 17 7.70 8.83 10.72
N LEU A 18 6.82 9.31 11.60
CA LEU A 18 5.70 10.18 11.21
C LEU A 18 6.19 11.48 10.57
N ARG A 19 7.25 12.10 11.12
CA ARG A 19 7.89 13.27 10.50
C ARG A 19 8.42 12.94 9.10
N LEU A 20 9.13 11.83 8.93
CA LEU A 20 9.63 11.38 7.63
C LEU A 20 8.49 11.26 6.60
N ARG A 21 7.43 10.53 6.93
CA ARG A 21 6.24 10.37 6.07
C ARG A 21 5.58 11.70 5.71
N MET A 22 5.40 12.58 6.70
CA MET A 22 4.78 13.90 6.48
C MET A 22 5.68 14.83 5.66
N TYR A 23 6.99 14.87 5.94
CA TYR A 23 7.93 15.74 5.23
C TYR A 23 8.04 15.37 3.75
N LEU A 24 8.01 14.07 3.40
CA LEU A 24 7.94 13.63 2.00
C LEU A 24 6.70 14.19 1.28
N ARG A 25 5.55 14.26 1.96
CA ARG A 25 4.33 14.87 1.41
C ARG A 25 4.49 16.37 1.16
N PHE A 26 5.14 17.11 2.07
CA PHE A 26 5.45 18.53 1.84
C PHE A 26 6.37 18.73 0.63
N ILE A 27 7.42 17.90 0.52
CA ILE A 27 8.38 17.94 -0.58
C ILE A 27 7.69 17.70 -1.93
N ASP A 28 6.90 16.62 -2.03
CA ASP A 28 6.22 16.26 -3.28
C ASP A 28 5.05 17.19 -3.63
N ALA A 29 4.52 17.91 -2.63
CA ALA A 29 3.54 18.98 -2.82
C ALA A 29 4.16 20.34 -3.19
N ASP A 30 5.50 20.43 -3.26
CA ASP A 30 6.26 21.66 -3.50
C ASP A 30 6.01 22.77 -2.45
N ILE A 31 5.77 22.38 -1.20
CA ILE A 31 5.53 23.31 -0.09
C ILE A 31 6.77 23.36 0.81
N GLU A 32 7.45 24.51 0.84
CA GLU A 32 8.72 24.70 1.57
C GLU A 32 9.73 23.58 1.27
N LYS A 33 9.76 23.13 0.01
CA LYS A 33 10.43 21.92 -0.44
C LYS A 33 11.87 21.81 0.04
N ASP A 34 12.69 22.82 -0.18
CA ASP A 34 14.12 22.80 0.19
C ASP A 34 14.32 22.72 1.71
N SER A 35 13.45 23.38 2.49
CA SER A 35 13.45 23.33 3.96
C SER A 35 13.13 21.92 4.45
N TYR A 36 12.13 21.26 3.85
CA TYR A 36 11.78 19.88 4.22
C TYR A 36 12.79 18.84 3.72
N ILE A 37 13.45 19.06 2.57
CA ILE A 37 14.59 18.24 2.14
C ILE A 37 15.72 18.32 3.18
N ALA A 38 16.10 19.52 3.61
CA ALA A 38 17.13 19.70 4.64
C ALA A 38 16.75 18.98 5.95
N LYS A 39 15.51 19.13 6.41
CA LYS A 39 15.00 18.45 7.61
C LYS A 39 15.01 16.92 7.47
N ILE A 40 14.64 16.38 6.31
CA ILE A 40 14.65 14.93 6.07
C ILE A 40 16.08 14.38 6.13
N LYS A 41 17.05 15.08 5.53
CA LYS A 41 18.46 14.64 5.57
C LYS A 41 18.96 14.55 7.01
N THR A 42 18.76 15.61 7.80
CA THR A 42 19.11 15.61 9.24
C THR A 42 18.38 14.51 10.02
N LEU A 43 17.10 14.28 9.72
CA LEU A 43 16.28 13.26 10.40
C LEU A 43 16.78 11.84 10.09
N VAL A 44 17.14 11.56 8.84
CA VAL A 44 17.65 10.26 8.40
C VAL A 44 19.07 10.02 8.92
N ASP A 45 19.95 11.02 8.86
CA ASP A 45 21.32 10.91 9.38
C ASP A 45 21.39 10.67 10.89
N ALA A 46 20.35 11.06 11.65
CA ALA A 46 20.26 10.78 13.07
C ALA A 46 19.99 9.30 13.39
N GLU A 47 19.39 8.54 12.46
CA GLU A 47 19.07 7.11 12.60
C GLU A 47 18.23 6.76 13.85
N GLN A 48 17.45 7.71 14.37
CA GLN A 48 16.61 7.55 15.57
C GLN A 48 15.18 7.17 15.22
N PHE A 49 14.97 6.02 14.58
CA PHE A 49 13.64 5.49 14.25
C PHE A 49 13.22 4.32 15.16
N PHE A 50 11.97 3.89 15.04
CA PHE A 50 11.46 2.71 15.77
C PHE A 50 12.05 1.42 15.19
N THR A 51 11.90 0.31 15.92
CA THR A 51 12.28 -1.03 15.45
C THR A 51 11.10 -1.98 15.55
N GLY A 52 10.94 -2.89 14.59
CA GLY A 52 9.74 -3.72 14.50
C GLY A 52 8.55 -2.87 14.05
N ASP A 53 7.32 -3.32 14.27
CA ASP A 53 6.14 -2.57 13.80
C ASP A 53 5.53 -1.70 14.90
N VAL A 54 5.01 -0.54 14.51
CA VAL A 54 4.09 0.24 15.34
C VAL A 54 2.67 -0.26 15.09
N LYS A 55 2.19 -1.13 15.98
CA LYS A 55 0.90 -1.83 15.82
C LYS A 55 0.18 -2.04 17.13
N PHE A 56 -1.14 -2.19 17.03
CA PHE A 56 -1.98 -2.72 18.09
C PHE A 56 -2.27 -4.20 17.81
N ASP A 57 -1.77 -5.09 18.66
CA ASP A 57 -1.78 -6.55 18.47
C ASP A 57 -2.52 -7.31 19.58
N SER A 58 -3.32 -6.62 20.39
CA SER A 58 -4.09 -7.20 21.49
C SER A 58 -5.46 -7.73 21.04
N TYR A 59 -5.47 -8.63 20.04
CA TYR A 59 -6.69 -9.25 19.51
C TYR A 59 -6.76 -10.75 19.82
N SER A 60 -7.97 -11.24 20.10
CA SER A 60 -8.29 -12.67 20.24
C SER A 60 -9.51 -13.04 19.39
N ASP A 61 -9.66 -14.32 19.05
CA ASP A 61 -10.81 -14.81 18.27
C ASP A 61 -12.06 -14.99 19.15
N GLU A 62 -12.47 -13.90 19.82
CA GLU A 62 -13.62 -13.83 20.70
C GLU A 62 -14.56 -12.70 20.28
N ALA A 63 -15.83 -12.76 20.71
CA ALA A 63 -16.76 -11.65 20.52
C ALA A 63 -16.16 -10.35 21.07
N ASP A 64 -16.27 -9.28 20.29
CA ASP A 64 -15.81 -7.92 20.63
C ASP A 64 -14.30 -7.75 20.89
N LYS A 65 -13.47 -8.78 20.64
CA LYS A 65 -11.99 -8.75 20.83
C LYS A 65 -11.19 -9.09 19.57
N ARG A 66 -11.85 -9.31 18.44
CA ARG A 66 -11.21 -9.57 17.14
C ARG A 66 -10.66 -8.28 16.54
N ASN A 67 -9.78 -8.45 15.56
CA ASN A 67 -9.44 -7.38 14.63
C ASN A 67 -10.74 -6.74 14.08
N PRO A 68 -10.85 -5.40 14.06
CA PRO A 68 -12.10 -4.72 13.72
C PRO A 68 -12.51 -4.95 12.26
N TRP A 69 -11.55 -5.04 11.33
CA TRP A 69 -11.84 -5.32 9.93
C TRP A 69 -12.33 -6.76 9.75
N TYR A 70 -11.73 -7.73 10.43
CA TYR A 70 -12.22 -9.11 10.44
C TYR A 70 -13.63 -9.18 11.04
N SER A 71 -13.86 -8.56 12.20
CA SER A 71 -15.15 -8.58 12.88
C SER A 71 -16.26 -8.06 11.97
N ALA A 72 -16.04 -6.90 11.34
CA ALA A 72 -17.02 -6.32 10.42
C ALA A 72 -17.24 -7.17 9.16
N ASN A 73 -16.17 -7.67 8.53
CA ASN A 73 -16.24 -8.18 7.16
C ASN A 73 -16.28 -9.71 7.04
N LYS A 74 -16.07 -10.45 8.13
CA LYS A 74 -16.13 -11.91 8.19
C LYS A 74 -17.15 -12.44 9.18
N VAL A 75 -17.38 -11.73 10.29
CA VAL A 75 -18.34 -12.14 11.34
C VAL A 75 -19.68 -11.45 11.14
N SER A 76 -19.70 -10.12 11.12
CA SER A 76 -20.95 -9.35 11.01
C SER A 76 -21.56 -9.38 9.61
N LEU A 77 -20.72 -9.56 8.58
CA LEU A 77 -21.13 -9.62 7.18
C LEU A 77 -20.68 -10.93 6.55
N ALA A 78 -21.36 -11.32 5.48
CA ALA A 78 -20.82 -12.30 4.54
C ALA A 78 -19.51 -11.77 3.92
N THR A 79 -18.64 -12.68 3.47
CA THR A 79 -17.38 -12.29 2.84
C THR A 79 -17.63 -11.60 1.50
N ASN A 80 -17.20 -10.35 1.40
CA ASN A 80 -17.40 -9.50 0.21
C ASN A 80 -16.11 -9.12 -0.53
N HIS A 81 -14.94 -9.56 -0.04
CA HIS A 81 -13.64 -9.16 -0.59
C HIS A 81 -13.01 -10.27 -1.44
N THR A 82 -12.82 -9.97 -2.72
CA THR A 82 -12.00 -10.70 -3.68
C THR A 82 -10.70 -9.93 -3.92
N ALA A 83 -9.65 -10.63 -4.34
CA ALA A 83 -8.40 -10.02 -4.74
C ALA A 83 -8.63 -9.14 -5.98
N SER A 84 -7.98 -7.98 -6.05
CA SER A 84 -8.05 -7.13 -7.24
C SER A 84 -7.01 -7.51 -8.27
N TYR A 85 -7.33 -7.37 -9.56
CA TYR A 85 -6.47 -7.73 -10.68
C TYR A 85 -5.06 -7.11 -10.60
N PRO A 86 -4.88 -5.82 -10.25
CA PRO A 86 -3.54 -5.25 -10.20
C PRO A 86 -2.58 -5.95 -9.25
N ILE A 87 -2.97 -6.19 -7.99
CA ILE A 87 -2.08 -6.79 -7.00
C ILE A 87 -1.77 -8.25 -7.33
N VAL A 88 -2.77 -9.01 -7.80
CA VAL A 88 -2.58 -10.41 -8.23
C VAL A 88 -1.64 -10.48 -9.43
N SER A 89 -1.86 -9.65 -10.45
CA SER A 89 -1.03 -9.63 -11.66
C SER A 89 0.43 -9.31 -11.35
N TYR A 90 0.68 -8.36 -10.44
CA TYR A 90 2.03 -7.95 -10.07
C TYR A 90 2.74 -9.05 -9.31
N MET A 91 2.10 -9.59 -8.26
CA MET A 91 2.67 -10.68 -7.47
C MET A 91 2.94 -11.93 -8.31
N LEU A 92 2.09 -12.26 -9.29
CA LEU A 92 2.35 -13.36 -10.21
C LEU A 92 3.53 -13.07 -11.15
N ALA A 93 3.58 -11.88 -11.73
CA ALA A 93 4.67 -11.49 -12.63
C ALA A 93 6.04 -11.49 -11.94
N THR A 94 6.07 -11.19 -10.64
CA THR A 94 7.29 -11.15 -9.83
C THR A 94 7.54 -12.43 -9.04
N ASN A 95 6.78 -13.51 -9.27
CA ASN A 95 6.86 -14.78 -8.54
C ASN A 95 6.84 -14.60 -7.00
N ASP A 96 5.96 -13.72 -6.51
CA ASP A 96 5.94 -13.27 -5.14
C ASP A 96 5.14 -14.23 -4.23
N PRO A 97 5.77 -14.91 -3.25
CA PRO A 97 5.08 -15.86 -2.39
C PRO A 97 4.09 -15.18 -1.43
N ARG A 98 4.16 -13.85 -1.23
CA ARG A 98 3.24 -13.11 -0.35
C ARG A 98 1.79 -13.13 -0.85
N ILE A 99 1.58 -13.52 -2.12
CA ILE A 99 0.23 -13.75 -2.67
C ILE A 99 -0.52 -14.81 -1.85
N ASP A 100 0.16 -15.87 -1.41
CA ASP A 100 -0.44 -16.94 -0.61
C ASP A 100 -0.73 -16.50 0.82
N TYR A 101 -0.02 -15.51 1.37
CA TYR A 101 -0.41 -14.93 2.65
C TYR A 101 -1.74 -14.18 2.56
N SER A 102 -1.97 -13.48 1.44
CA SER A 102 -3.07 -12.52 1.34
C SER A 102 -4.35 -13.14 0.78
N PHE A 103 -4.22 -14.12 -0.11
CA PHE A 103 -5.32 -14.59 -0.93
C PHE A 103 -5.40 -16.13 -0.99
N GLU A 104 -6.63 -16.63 -1.09
CA GLU A 104 -6.92 -18.00 -1.47
C GLU A 104 -6.89 -18.12 -3.00
N LYS A 105 -6.54 -19.29 -3.52
CA LYS A 105 -6.74 -19.61 -4.95
C LYS A 105 -8.23 -19.63 -5.28
N ALA A 106 -8.58 -19.22 -6.50
CA ALA A 106 -9.96 -19.30 -6.98
C ALA A 106 -10.43 -20.76 -7.02
N ALA A 107 -11.62 -21.02 -6.48
CA ALA A 107 -12.12 -22.39 -6.29
C ALA A 107 -12.30 -23.17 -7.61
N ASN A 108 -12.70 -22.49 -8.69
CA ASN A 108 -12.95 -23.15 -9.98
C ASN A 108 -11.67 -23.51 -10.73
N THR A 109 -10.60 -22.73 -10.57
CA THR A 109 -9.36 -22.89 -11.36
C THR A 109 -8.19 -23.43 -10.55
N SER A 110 -8.24 -23.33 -9.22
CA SER A 110 -7.09 -23.56 -8.33
C SER A 110 -5.90 -22.65 -8.64
N GLU A 111 -6.16 -21.48 -9.25
CA GLU A 111 -5.17 -20.47 -9.58
C GLU A 111 -5.47 -19.13 -8.90
N TYR A 112 -4.46 -18.27 -8.79
CA TYR A 112 -4.68 -16.91 -8.33
C TYR A 112 -5.33 -16.07 -9.44
N ALA A 113 -6.47 -15.45 -9.11
CA ALA A 113 -7.22 -14.65 -10.08
C ALA A 113 -7.79 -13.41 -9.42
N GLY A 114 -7.35 -12.23 -9.88
CA GLY A 114 -7.87 -10.96 -9.40
C GLY A 114 -9.06 -10.47 -10.23
N GLU A 115 -10.01 -9.83 -9.57
CA GLU A 115 -11.15 -9.17 -10.22
C GLU A 115 -10.75 -7.77 -10.71
N LEU A 116 -11.15 -7.41 -11.94
CA LEU A 116 -10.93 -6.06 -12.46
C LEU A 116 -11.72 -5.04 -11.61
N PRO A 117 -11.12 -3.90 -11.23
CA PRO A 117 -11.81 -2.91 -10.42
C PRO A 117 -13.17 -2.52 -11.03
N GLY A 118 -14.23 -2.57 -10.23
CA GLY A 118 -15.59 -2.18 -10.65
C GLY A 118 -16.24 -3.08 -11.71
N SER A 119 -15.73 -4.30 -11.95
CA SER A 119 -16.26 -5.18 -13.01
C SER A 119 -17.44 -6.06 -12.60
N LYS A 120 -17.73 -6.22 -11.30
CA LYS A 120 -18.74 -7.15 -10.77
C LYS A 120 -20.07 -7.18 -11.53
N THR A 121 -20.61 -6.02 -11.88
CA THR A 121 -21.90 -5.90 -12.58
C THR A 121 -21.80 -5.91 -14.10
N GLU A 122 -20.59 -5.77 -14.64
CA GLU A 122 -20.32 -5.79 -16.08
C GLU A 122 -19.96 -7.20 -16.55
N LEU A 123 -19.21 -7.95 -15.74
CA LEU A 123 -18.79 -9.33 -16.01
C LEU A 123 -19.73 -10.33 -15.30
N THR A 124 -21.00 -10.33 -15.67
CA THR A 124 -22.07 -11.07 -14.96
C THR A 124 -21.92 -12.60 -14.97
N SER A 125 -21.16 -13.15 -15.92
CA SER A 125 -20.85 -14.58 -16.02
C SER A 125 -19.84 -15.04 -14.97
N LYS A 126 -19.00 -14.13 -14.45
CA LYS A 126 -18.01 -14.41 -13.42
C LYS A 126 -18.66 -14.40 -12.03
N LYS A 127 -18.29 -15.37 -11.20
CA LYS A 127 -18.80 -15.57 -9.83
C LYS A 127 -17.66 -15.60 -8.83
N ASN A 128 -17.99 -15.61 -7.54
CA ASN A 128 -17.01 -15.62 -6.45
C ASN A 128 -15.98 -16.75 -6.60
N ALA A 129 -16.39 -17.92 -7.10
CA ALA A 129 -15.51 -19.08 -7.29
C ALA A 129 -14.47 -18.91 -8.42
N ASP A 130 -14.63 -17.91 -9.29
CA ASP A 130 -13.69 -17.59 -10.39
C ASP A 130 -12.57 -16.63 -9.95
N TYR A 131 -12.65 -16.08 -8.75
CA TYR A 131 -11.70 -15.12 -8.21
C TYR A 131 -11.10 -15.61 -6.90
N SER A 132 -9.88 -15.16 -6.65
CA SER A 132 -9.20 -15.33 -5.38
C SER A 132 -9.92 -14.57 -4.27
N ALA A 133 -10.32 -15.26 -3.21
CA ALA A 133 -10.85 -14.63 -2.01
C ALA A 133 -9.72 -14.11 -1.12
N LEU A 134 -10.00 -13.13 -0.26
CA LEU A 134 -9.06 -12.74 0.78
C LEU A 134 -8.97 -13.82 1.89
N LYS A 135 -7.77 -14.11 2.41
CA LYS A 135 -7.57 -14.94 3.62
C LYS A 135 -7.88 -14.13 4.88
N TYR A 136 -8.83 -14.54 5.72
CA TYR A 136 -9.25 -13.73 6.88
C TYR A 136 -8.56 -14.16 8.18
N TYR A 137 -7.95 -13.22 8.89
CA TYR A 137 -7.23 -13.47 10.15
C TYR A 137 -7.87 -12.74 11.34
N PRO A 138 -8.48 -13.44 12.32
CA PRO A 138 -9.22 -12.82 13.42
C PRO A 138 -8.35 -12.02 14.38
N THR A 139 -7.09 -12.42 14.57
CA THR A 139 -6.16 -11.85 15.54
C THR A 139 -5.08 -10.97 14.91
N LYS A 140 -5.22 -10.64 13.61
CA LYS A 140 -4.22 -9.84 12.92
C LYS A 140 -4.09 -8.45 13.57
N PRO A 141 -2.86 -7.96 13.83
CA PRO A 141 -2.68 -6.62 14.36
C PRO A 141 -3.24 -5.53 13.44
N VAL A 142 -3.57 -4.38 14.03
CA VAL A 142 -3.81 -3.14 13.29
C VAL A 142 -2.51 -2.34 13.31
N TYR A 143 -1.99 -2.02 12.13
CA TYR A 143 -0.72 -1.32 11.98
C TYR A 143 -0.96 0.19 11.83
N PHE A 144 -0.07 0.97 12.44
CA PHE A 144 -0.01 2.43 12.27
C PHE A 144 1.22 2.84 11.45
N PHE A 145 2.29 2.06 11.55
CA PHE A 145 3.51 2.19 10.75
C PHE A 145 4.20 0.82 10.73
N THR A 146 4.46 0.26 9.55
CA THR A 146 5.20 -1.00 9.44
C THR A 146 6.71 -0.75 9.36
N GLN A 147 7.53 -1.69 9.85
CA GLN A 147 8.98 -1.58 9.67
C GLN A 147 9.35 -1.55 8.18
N SER A 148 8.62 -2.31 7.36
CA SER A 148 8.82 -2.35 5.90
C SER A 148 8.59 -0.99 5.25
N GLU A 149 7.49 -0.30 5.58
CA GLU A 149 7.20 1.04 5.09
C GLU A 149 8.30 2.02 5.48
N LEU A 150 8.76 2.00 6.74
CA LEU A 150 9.84 2.87 7.20
C LEU A 150 11.08 2.70 6.33
N GLN A 151 11.51 1.45 6.11
CA GLN A 151 12.68 1.14 5.29
C GLN A 151 12.50 1.56 3.83
N PHE A 152 11.31 1.42 3.24
CA PHE A 152 11.05 1.93 1.89
C PHE A 152 11.11 3.46 1.81
N LEU A 153 10.63 4.18 2.83
CA LEU A 153 10.77 5.65 2.88
C LEU A 153 12.23 6.07 3.05
N LEU A 154 13.02 5.32 3.83
CA LEU A 154 14.46 5.54 3.94
C LEU A 154 15.17 5.29 2.61
N ALA A 155 14.84 4.19 1.91
CA ALA A 155 15.39 3.88 0.59
C ALA A 155 15.11 5.00 -0.42
N GLU A 156 13.87 5.52 -0.42
CA GLU A 156 13.47 6.68 -1.22
C GLU A 156 14.32 7.91 -0.91
N VAL A 157 14.54 8.24 0.38
CA VAL A 157 15.37 9.39 0.77
C VAL A 157 16.82 9.21 0.38
N TYR A 158 17.41 8.04 0.64
CA TYR A 158 18.80 7.76 0.29
C TYR A 158 19.05 7.95 -1.20
N LEU A 159 18.12 7.49 -2.02
CA LEU A 159 18.21 7.63 -3.47
C LEU A 159 17.96 9.08 -3.90
N ARG A 160 16.87 9.72 -3.47
CA ARG A 160 16.44 11.04 -3.96
C ARG A 160 17.27 12.21 -3.46
N PHE A 161 17.70 12.19 -2.20
CA PHE A 161 18.23 13.40 -1.51
C PHE A 161 19.65 13.25 -0.99
N ASN A 162 20.14 12.01 -0.88
CA ASN A 162 21.50 11.72 -0.44
C ASN A 162 22.38 11.19 -1.58
N SER A 163 21.79 10.79 -2.72
CA SER A 163 22.51 10.17 -3.84
C SER A 163 23.34 8.96 -3.39
N ASP A 164 22.83 8.20 -2.43
CA ASP A 164 23.50 7.04 -1.82
C ASP A 164 22.81 5.75 -2.27
N ASP A 165 23.22 5.25 -3.43
CA ASP A 165 22.64 4.05 -4.04
C ASP A 165 22.84 2.80 -3.17
N ALA A 166 23.97 2.70 -2.48
CA ALA A 166 24.28 1.55 -1.63
C ALA A 166 23.36 1.49 -0.41
N LYS A 167 23.13 2.62 0.28
CA LYS A 167 22.16 2.69 1.38
C LYS A 167 20.74 2.53 0.89
N ALA A 168 20.39 3.07 -0.29
CA ALA A 168 19.08 2.89 -0.88
C ALA A 168 18.77 1.40 -1.15
N LYS A 169 19.72 0.67 -1.74
CA LYS A 169 19.64 -0.78 -1.95
C LYS A 169 19.47 -1.53 -0.62
N ALA A 170 20.33 -1.24 0.36
CA ALA A 170 20.28 -1.92 1.66
C ALA A 170 18.93 -1.71 2.37
N ALA A 171 18.39 -0.49 2.33
CA ALA A 171 17.09 -0.17 2.91
C ALA A 171 15.93 -0.84 2.13
N TYR A 172 16.01 -0.89 0.80
CA TYR A 172 15.04 -1.61 -0.04
C TYR A 172 14.97 -3.10 0.30
N GLU A 173 16.12 -3.77 0.41
CA GLU A 173 16.20 -5.20 0.75
C GLU A 173 15.69 -5.44 2.18
N ALA A 174 16.11 -4.59 3.14
CA ALA A 174 15.63 -4.65 4.52
C ALA A 174 14.11 -4.42 4.65
N ALA A 175 13.52 -3.65 3.73
CA ALA A 175 12.07 -3.43 3.70
C ALA A 175 11.31 -4.70 3.29
N ILE A 176 11.82 -5.45 2.31
CA ILE A 176 11.23 -6.74 1.89
C ILE A 176 11.39 -7.77 3.02
N ASP A 177 12.57 -7.85 3.64
CA ASP A 177 12.81 -8.71 4.79
C ASP A 177 11.85 -8.43 5.95
N ALA A 178 11.64 -7.15 6.26
CA ALA A 178 10.73 -6.73 7.32
C ALA A 178 9.26 -7.10 7.02
N ASP A 179 8.81 -7.01 5.76
CA ASP A 179 7.46 -7.42 5.37
C ASP A 179 7.27 -8.94 5.48
N PHE A 180 8.27 -9.73 5.06
CA PHE A 180 8.25 -11.18 5.23
C PHE A 180 8.20 -11.56 6.71
N ALA A 181 9.04 -10.93 7.54
CA ALA A 181 9.04 -11.16 8.99
C ALA A 181 7.67 -10.82 9.61
N ALA A 182 7.05 -9.69 9.22
CA ALA A 182 5.73 -9.29 9.70
C ALA A 182 4.60 -10.27 9.29
N ARG A 183 4.79 -11.01 8.20
CA ARG A 183 3.90 -12.08 7.70
C ARG A 183 4.22 -13.46 8.28
N GLY A 184 5.28 -13.59 9.07
CA GLY A 184 5.78 -14.89 9.54
C GLY A 184 6.34 -15.77 8.41
N MET A 185 6.80 -15.14 7.33
CA MET A 185 7.35 -15.80 6.15
C MET A 185 8.88 -15.77 6.17
N SER A 186 9.49 -16.75 5.52
CA SER A 186 10.95 -16.82 5.29
C SER A 186 11.28 -16.74 3.80
N GLY A 187 12.55 -16.56 3.45
CA GLY A 187 13.01 -16.61 2.06
C GLY A 187 12.79 -15.32 1.27
N SER A 188 12.65 -14.17 1.95
CA SER A 188 12.59 -12.85 1.31
C SER A 188 13.75 -12.59 0.36
N SER A 189 14.95 -13.06 0.71
CA SER A 189 16.16 -12.88 -0.10
C SER A 189 16.04 -13.41 -1.53
N SER A 190 15.24 -14.45 -1.78
CA SER A 190 15.05 -14.94 -3.15
C SER A 190 14.28 -13.96 -4.03
N LEU A 191 13.49 -13.04 -3.46
CA LEU A 191 12.78 -12.05 -4.27
C LEU A 191 13.70 -11.00 -4.87
N TYR A 192 14.71 -10.55 -4.12
CA TYR A 192 15.59 -9.46 -4.55
C TYR A 192 17.01 -9.93 -4.93
N ALA A 193 17.28 -11.24 -4.91
CA ALA A 193 18.55 -11.80 -5.35
C ALA A 193 18.74 -11.70 -6.88
N ASP A 194 17.67 -11.96 -7.64
CA ASP A 194 17.65 -11.90 -9.10
C ASP A 194 16.27 -11.49 -9.65
N GLY A 195 16.12 -11.50 -10.97
CA GLY A 195 14.83 -11.24 -11.62
C GLY A 195 14.35 -9.79 -11.53
N MET A 196 13.03 -9.61 -11.62
CA MET A 196 12.41 -8.28 -11.77
C MET A 196 12.56 -7.39 -10.52
N LEU A 197 12.70 -7.99 -9.34
CA LEU A 197 12.75 -7.26 -8.06
C LEU A 197 14.18 -7.10 -7.51
N ALA A 198 15.20 -7.63 -8.20
CA ALA A 198 16.58 -7.34 -7.86
C ALA A 198 16.90 -5.87 -8.09
N TRP A 199 17.63 -5.23 -7.16
CA TRP A 199 18.01 -3.82 -7.29
C TRP A 199 18.74 -3.51 -8.61
N ALA A 200 19.57 -4.45 -9.07
CA ALA A 200 20.33 -4.33 -10.32
C ALA A 200 19.47 -4.41 -11.59
N SER A 201 18.19 -4.82 -11.50
CA SER A 201 17.26 -4.84 -12.64
C SER A 201 16.82 -3.42 -13.05
N ALA A 202 16.97 -2.45 -12.14
CA ALA A 202 16.61 -1.05 -12.34
C ALA A 202 17.84 -0.21 -12.72
N PRO A 203 18.00 0.19 -13.99
CA PRO A 203 19.24 0.81 -14.48
C PRO A 203 19.44 2.28 -14.05
N ASN A 204 18.42 2.93 -13.49
CA ASN A 204 18.46 4.36 -13.14
C ASN A 204 17.57 4.67 -11.93
N ASP A 205 17.69 5.88 -11.39
CA ASP A 205 16.98 6.29 -10.17
C ASP A 205 15.45 6.22 -10.34
N GLU A 206 14.90 6.54 -11.53
CA GLU A 206 13.45 6.46 -11.77
C GLU A 206 12.93 5.02 -11.68
N SER A 207 13.62 4.07 -12.30
CA SER A 207 13.28 2.64 -12.22
C SER A 207 13.50 2.07 -10.82
N LYS A 208 14.51 2.54 -10.08
CA LYS A 208 14.74 2.16 -8.67
C LYS A 208 13.66 2.70 -7.74
N LEU A 209 13.22 3.95 -7.94
CA LEU A 209 12.07 4.50 -7.22
C LEU A 209 10.80 3.73 -7.53
N THR A 210 10.59 3.34 -8.79
CA THR A 210 9.47 2.48 -9.16
C THR A 210 9.52 1.14 -8.43
N LEU A 211 10.69 0.49 -8.32
CA LEU A 211 10.85 -0.71 -7.50
C LEU A 211 10.47 -0.47 -6.04
N ILE A 212 11.02 0.58 -5.41
CA ILE A 212 10.71 0.96 -4.01
C ILE A 212 9.20 1.14 -3.81
N TYR A 213 8.53 1.90 -4.69
CA TYR A 213 7.12 2.23 -4.52
C TYR A 213 6.20 1.05 -4.79
N MET A 214 6.47 0.25 -5.83
CA MET A 214 5.70 -0.96 -6.11
C MET A 214 5.82 -1.98 -4.98
N GLN A 215 7.02 -2.15 -4.42
CA GLN A 215 7.23 -3.07 -3.29
C GLN A 215 6.64 -2.55 -1.98
N LYS A 216 6.65 -1.22 -1.76
CA LYS A 216 5.91 -0.59 -0.65
C LYS A 216 4.40 -0.83 -0.77
N TRP A 217 3.85 -0.70 -1.97
CA TRP A 217 2.43 -0.99 -2.22
C TRP A 217 2.08 -2.46 -1.92
N VAL A 218 2.93 -3.40 -2.32
CA VAL A 218 2.79 -4.82 -1.96
C VAL A 218 2.87 -5.03 -0.46
N ALA A 219 3.86 -4.46 0.21
CA ALA A 219 4.07 -4.63 1.66
C ALA A 219 2.90 -4.08 2.48
N LEU A 220 2.29 -2.97 2.05
CA LEU A 220 1.13 -2.39 2.72
C LEU A 220 -0.17 -3.16 2.43
N CYS A 221 -0.19 -4.06 1.45
CA CYS A 221 -1.33 -4.94 1.19
C CYS A 221 -1.59 -5.81 2.42
N TYR A 222 -2.79 -5.62 2.98
CA TYR A 222 -3.29 -6.29 4.19
C TYR A 222 -2.57 -5.86 5.48
N MET A 223 -1.80 -4.77 5.47
CA MET A 223 -1.13 -4.25 6.65
C MET A 223 -1.69 -2.88 7.05
N ASP A 224 -1.59 -1.90 6.14
CA ASP A 224 -2.12 -0.54 6.31
C ASP A 224 -2.58 0.01 4.95
N HIS A 225 -3.83 -0.26 4.60
CA HIS A 225 -4.41 0.15 3.32
C HIS A 225 -4.60 1.66 3.21
N MET A 226 -4.76 2.37 4.33
CA MET A 226 -4.94 3.83 4.31
C MET A 226 -3.64 4.52 3.92
N GLU A 227 -2.53 4.05 4.46
CA GLU A 227 -1.21 4.54 4.05
C GLU A 227 -0.89 4.10 2.62
N ALA A 228 -1.22 2.87 2.21
CA ALA A 228 -1.03 2.42 0.82
C ALA A 228 -1.69 3.39 -0.17
N TRP A 229 -2.96 3.73 0.04
CA TRP A 229 -3.67 4.68 -0.83
C TRP A 229 -3.11 6.11 -0.74
N SER A 230 -2.56 6.52 0.42
CA SER A 230 -1.91 7.81 0.55
C SER A 230 -0.61 7.89 -0.24
N GLU A 231 0.21 6.86 -0.14
CA GLU A 231 1.51 6.83 -0.83
C GLU A 231 1.35 6.67 -2.34
N ILE A 232 0.37 5.89 -2.81
CA ILE A 232 -0.03 5.85 -4.22
C ILE A 232 -0.29 7.26 -4.76
N ARG A 233 -1.06 8.08 -4.04
CA ARG A 233 -1.39 9.45 -4.48
C ARG A 233 -0.22 10.41 -4.36
N ARG A 234 0.75 10.15 -3.49
CA ARG A 234 1.93 11.01 -3.32
C ARG A 234 2.95 10.77 -4.44
N THR A 235 3.13 9.51 -4.80
CA THR A 235 4.18 9.06 -5.73
C THR A 235 3.66 8.80 -7.14
N ASP A 236 2.33 8.72 -7.33
CA ASP A 236 1.65 8.19 -8.52
C ASP A 236 2.19 6.81 -8.95
N CYS A 237 2.55 6.00 -7.96
CA CYS A 237 3.05 4.65 -8.16
C CYS A 237 2.38 3.67 -7.16
N PRO A 238 1.72 2.59 -7.64
CA PRO A 238 1.60 2.18 -9.04
C PRO A 238 0.85 3.21 -9.90
N LYS A 239 1.28 3.36 -11.16
CA LYS A 239 0.68 4.29 -12.12
C LYS A 239 -0.72 3.84 -12.50
N LEU A 240 -1.58 4.77 -12.91
CA LEU A 240 -2.85 4.42 -13.56
C LEU A 240 -2.56 3.95 -14.99
N SER A 241 -3.11 2.79 -15.37
CA SER A 241 -2.95 2.25 -16.70
C SER A 241 -3.66 3.10 -17.75
N ASP A 242 -3.02 3.27 -18.90
CA ASP A 242 -3.60 3.93 -20.07
C ASP A 242 -4.69 3.07 -20.75
N ARG A 243 -4.84 1.81 -20.34
CA ARG A 243 -5.85 0.87 -20.83
C ARG A 243 -7.04 0.82 -19.90
N SER A 244 -8.24 0.88 -20.48
CA SER A 244 -9.48 0.68 -19.74
C SER A 244 -9.63 -0.76 -19.27
N ALA A 245 -10.40 -0.98 -18.21
CA ALA A 245 -10.72 -2.33 -17.75
C ALA A 245 -11.37 -3.21 -18.86
N ASN A 246 -12.11 -2.61 -19.79
CA ASN A 246 -12.71 -3.32 -20.92
C ASN A 246 -11.66 -3.81 -21.93
N GLU A 247 -10.69 -2.97 -22.28
CA GLU A 247 -9.58 -3.36 -23.16
C GLU A 247 -8.75 -4.49 -22.53
N ILE A 248 -8.44 -4.37 -21.23
CA ILE A 248 -7.67 -5.37 -20.49
C ILE A 248 -8.43 -6.70 -20.40
N ASN A 249 -9.75 -6.66 -20.16
CA ASN A 249 -10.59 -7.85 -20.16
C ASN A 249 -10.62 -8.55 -21.54
N GLY A 250 -10.63 -7.78 -22.62
CA GLY A 250 -10.61 -8.29 -23.99
C GLY A 250 -9.26 -8.87 -24.41
N ASN A 251 -8.15 -8.31 -23.89
CA ASN A 251 -6.80 -8.81 -24.11
C ASN A 251 -5.87 -8.42 -22.95
N SER A 252 -5.57 -9.37 -22.06
CA SER A 252 -4.73 -9.15 -20.88
C SER A 252 -3.27 -8.82 -21.20
N THR A 253 -2.79 -9.12 -22.42
CA THR A 253 -1.41 -8.80 -22.83
C THR A 253 -1.16 -7.30 -23.02
N LEU A 254 -2.23 -6.49 -23.09
CA LEU A 254 -2.15 -5.03 -23.18
C LEU A 254 -1.80 -4.36 -21.84
N TYR A 255 -1.87 -5.10 -20.74
CA TYR A 255 -1.76 -4.56 -19.40
C TYR A 255 -0.36 -4.75 -18.82
N THR A 256 0.17 -3.66 -18.25
CA THR A 256 1.41 -3.70 -17.48
C THR A 256 1.09 -4.13 -16.05
N SER A 257 1.59 -5.31 -15.66
CA SER A 257 1.31 -5.89 -14.34
C SER A 257 1.59 -4.91 -13.19
N GLY A 258 0.59 -4.74 -12.33
CA GLY A 258 0.64 -3.86 -11.16
C GLY A 258 0.13 -2.43 -11.35
N GLU A 259 -0.05 -1.94 -12.58
CA GLU A 259 -0.68 -0.64 -12.80
C GLU A 259 -2.12 -0.62 -12.24
N LEU A 260 -2.52 0.50 -11.63
CA LEU A 260 -3.90 0.68 -11.23
C LEU A 260 -4.80 0.71 -12.47
N ILE A 261 -6.04 0.25 -12.32
CA ILE A 261 -7.01 0.23 -13.41
C ILE A 261 -8.20 1.10 -12.98
N SER A 262 -8.55 2.09 -13.80
CA SER A 262 -9.80 2.85 -13.59
C SER A 262 -10.98 1.88 -13.53
N PRO A 263 -11.89 1.99 -12.54
CA PRO A 263 -13.02 1.08 -12.42
C PRO A 263 -13.79 0.91 -13.75
N MET A 264 -14.15 -0.33 -14.08
CA MET A 264 -14.88 -0.66 -15.32
C MET A 264 -16.23 0.07 -15.36
N ARG A 265 -17.00 -0.03 -14.28
CA ARG A 265 -18.10 0.89 -13.99
C ARG A 265 -17.57 2.02 -13.09
N ASN A 266 -17.48 3.22 -13.64
CA ASN A 266 -16.97 4.40 -12.92
C ASN A 266 -17.95 5.58 -12.97
N GLY A 267 -18.54 5.91 -11.82
CA GLY A 267 -19.45 7.06 -11.68
C GLY A 267 -18.76 8.43 -11.77
N PHE A 268 -17.43 8.46 -11.75
CA PHE A 268 -16.64 9.70 -11.86
C PHE A 268 -16.08 9.97 -13.27
N GLY A 269 -16.35 9.08 -14.23
CA GLY A 269 -15.87 9.17 -15.60
C GLY A 269 -14.65 8.29 -15.88
N ALA A 270 -14.42 7.97 -17.16
CA ALA A 270 -13.32 7.12 -17.60
C ALA A 270 -11.96 7.73 -17.24
N GLY A 271 -10.98 6.89 -16.87
CA GLY A 271 -9.62 7.32 -16.54
C GLY A 271 -9.50 8.06 -15.20
N THR A 272 -10.51 8.01 -14.34
CA THR A 272 -10.49 8.67 -13.03
C THR A 272 -10.41 7.66 -11.89
N ILE A 273 -9.78 8.06 -10.78
CA ILE A 273 -9.72 7.28 -9.55
C ILE A 273 -10.08 8.17 -8.35
N VAL A 274 -10.44 7.54 -7.23
CA VAL A 274 -10.77 8.24 -5.99
C VAL A 274 -9.49 8.84 -5.40
N LYS A 275 -9.48 10.17 -5.23
CA LYS A 275 -8.35 10.93 -4.67
C LYS A 275 -8.63 11.45 -3.26
N ARG A 276 -9.90 11.45 -2.80
CA ARG A 276 -10.30 11.78 -1.42
C ARG A 276 -11.57 11.06 -0.98
N MET A 277 -11.78 10.96 0.33
CA MET A 277 -13.08 10.62 0.91
C MET A 277 -13.94 11.87 1.01
N PHE A 278 -15.26 11.67 1.01
CA PHE A 278 -16.21 12.74 1.31
C PHE A 278 -16.09 13.19 2.76
N PHE A 279 -16.43 14.45 3.02
CA PHE A 279 -16.57 14.94 4.39
C PHE A 279 -17.65 14.16 5.14
N PRO A 280 -17.49 13.90 6.45
CA PRO A 280 -18.49 13.19 7.24
C PRO A 280 -19.86 13.88 7.15
N LEU A 281 -20.93 13.08 6.96
CA LEU A 281 -22.30 13.59 6.89
C LEU A 281 -22.69 14.31 8.20
N THR A 282 -22.26 13.78 9.34
CA THR A 282 -22.49 14.40 10.66
C THR A 282 -21.85 15.78 10.77
N ALA A 283 -20.62 15.96 10.27
CA ALA A 283 -19.99 17.28 10.22
C ALA A 283 -20.79 18.25 9.34
N ARG A 284 -21.26 17.78 8.18
CA ARG A 284 -22.12 18.58 7.29
C ARG A 284 -23.42 19.04 7.92
N GLN A 285 -24.05 18.17 8.70
CA GLN A 285 -25.33 18.47 9.34
C GLN A 285 -25.17 19.35 10.58
N LEU A 286 -24.08 19.17 11.34
CA LEU A 286 -23.94 19.73 12.68
C LEU A 286 -22.92 20.88 12.78
N ASN A 287 -22.09 21.09 11.76
CA ASN A 287 -21.06 22.12 11.76
C ASN A 287 -21.10 22.95 10.48
N THR A 288 -21.56 24.20 10.60
CA THR A 288 -21.67 25.17 9.51
C THR A 288 -20.31 25.57 8.91
N ASN A 289 -19.20 25.31 9.61
CA ASN A 289 -17.85 25.59 9.13
C ASN A 289 -17.25 24.45 8.29
N THR A 290 -18.00 23.37 8.03
CA THR A 290 -17.50 22.27 7.19
C THR A 290 -17.32 22.77 5.75
N PRO A 291 -16.13 22.62 5.12
CA PRO A 291 -15.86 23.16 3.78
C PRO A 291 -16.84 22.68 2.71
N GLY A 292 -17.11 23.47 1.67
CA GLY A 292 -18.01 23.13 0.55
C GLY A 292 -17.74 21.76 -0.10
N ALA A 293 -18.76 21.14 -0.70
CA ALA A 293 -18.64 19.77 -1.20
C ALA A 293 -17.84 19.80 -2.50
N VAL A 294 -16.94 18.85 -2.65
CA VAL A 294 -16.15 18.69 -3.88
C VAL A 294 -16.15 17.23 -4.32
N PRO A 295 -15.96 16.95 -5.63
CA PRO A 295 -15.85 15.58 -6.14
C PRO A 295 -14.78 14.76 -5.41
N ALA A 296 -15.01 13.44 -5.32
CA ALA A 296 -14.02 12.52 -4.75
C ALA A 296 -12.74 12.41 -5.60
N THR A 297 -12.77 12.88 -6.85
CA THR A 297 -11.64 12.99 -7.77
C THR A 297 -10.78 14.23 -7.51
N THR A 298 -11.24 15.19 -6.69
CA THR A 298 -10.41 16.35 -6.35
C THR A 298 -9.24 15.89 -5.45
N PRO A 299 -7.97 16.17 -5.80
CA PRO A 299 -6.81 15.76 -5.00
C PRO A 299 -6.80 16.39 -3.60
N VAL A 300 -6.28 15.69 -2.59
CA VAL A 300 -5.97 16.30 -1.28
C VAL A 300 -4.81 17.30 -1.42
N TRP A 301 -4.55 18.13 -0.40
CA TRP A 301 -3.64 19.28 -0.56
C TRP A 301 -2.22 18.92 -1.02
N TRP A 302 -1.72 17.74 -0.63
CA TRP A 302 -0.38 17.27 -0.95
C TRP A 302 -0.30 16.40 -2.23
N ASP A 303 -1.45 16.02 -2.79
CA ASP A 303 -1.56 15.24 -4.03
C ASP A 303 -1.55 16.25 -5.19
N LYS A 304 -0.35 16.47 -5.77
CA LYS A 304 -0.04 17.55 -6.73
C LYS A 304 0.41 17.05 -8.09
N LYS A 305 0.50 15.74 -8.27
CA LYS A 305 1.00 15.10 -9.47
C LYS A 305 -0.12 14.31 -10.17
#